data_AF-A0AAV6VBN1-F1
#
_entry.id   AF-A0AAV6VBN1-F1
#
_cell.length_a   1.000
_cell.length_b   1.000
_cell.length_c   1.000
_cell.angle_alpha   90.00
_cell.angle_beta   90.00
_cell.angle_gamma   90.00
#
_symmetry.space_group_name_H-M   'P 1'
#
loop_
_entity.id
_entity.type
_entity.pdbx_description
1 polymer ?
#
loop_
_entity_poly.entity_id
_entity_poly.type
_entity_poly.pdbx_seq_one_letter_code
_entity_poly.pdbx_strand_id
1 'polypeptide(L)'
;MPFMNLGISILFKKPEKQTPPMFSFLKPLSLEVWFYMGTAYLGVSLFLFILARLSPYEWVNPHPCEADNDVVENQFTLLNSFWFTIGSIMQQGSDILPRAISTRIVASSWWFFTLIMISSYTANLAAFLTAQRMSSPIESAADLAKQTSILYGSVMGGSTMNFFKDSNYLRSYTSAPTPPGSPYRGLLSSGILDLQEKQQLQILKDKWWKPADRCPDDSGSSSAEMGIRNVGGVFLVLGIGSLLGIVIVVLEFIWKANKMLDRGSIAAMLWHELRSTLSCRGSTRPAPKDDEPSVEKMPMVNLSKMEDYKFS
;
A
#
# COMPACT_ATOMS: atom_id res chain seq x y z
N MET A 1 -10.18 55.30 -22.36
CA MET A 1 -9.71 54.37 -21.30
C MET A 1 -9.33 53.03 -21.96
N PRO A 2 -8.53 52.14 -21.33
CA PRO A 2 -8.28 50.81 -21.89
C PRO A 2 -9.57 49.98 -21.89
N PHE A 3 -9.83 49.25 -22.98
CA PHE A 3 -11.04 48.45 -23.15
C PHE A 3 -10.93 47.03 -22.56
N MET A 4 -9.70 46.54 -22.38
CA MET A 4 -9.39 45.22 -21.82
C MET A 4 -8.08 45.30 -21.02
N ASN A 5 -8.08 44.71 -19.83
CA ASN A 5 -6.89 44.60 -18.98
C ASN A 5 -6.20 43.26 -19.24
N LEU A 6 -4.94 43.31 -19.66
CA LEU A 6 -4.06 42.15 -19.86
C LEU A 6 -2.77 42.37 -19.09
N GLY A 7 -2.18 41.30 -18.56
CA GLY A 7 -0.86 41.30 -17.92
C GLY A 7 0.16 40.51 -18.73
N ILE A 8 1.44 40.64 -18.37
CA ILE A 8 2.49 39.73 -18.83
C ILE A 8 2.27 38.40 -18.09
N SER A 9 2.09 37.31 -18.85
CA SER A 9 1.99 35.94 -18.31
C SER A 9 3.14 35.08 -18.83
N ILE A 10 3.47 34.02 -18.08
CA ILE A 10 4.46 33.02 -18.48
C ILE A 10 3.70 31.84 -19.08
N LEU A 11 4.06 31.44 -20.30
CA LEU A 11 3.56 30.22 -20.93
C LEU A 11 4.70 29.19 -20.98
N PHE A 12 4.46 28.00 -20.43
CA PHE A 12 5.40 26.89 -20.47
C PHE A 12 4.66 25.57 -20.73
N LYS A 13 5.37 24.56 -21.25
CA LYS A 13 4.79 23.22 -21.44
C LYS A 13 4.46 22.65 -20.05
N LYS A 14 3.21 22.24 -19.85
CA LYS A 14 2.78 21.51 -18.64
C LYS A 14 3.75 20.34 -18.37
N PRO A 15 4.31 20.22 -17.15
CA PRO A 15 5.24 19.16 -16.83
C PRO A 15 4.54 17.80 -16.96
N GLU A 16 5.25 16.85 -17.58
CA GLU A 16 4.75 15.50 -17.75
C GLU A 16 4.79 14.79 -16.40
N LYS A 17 3.60 14.41 -15.88
CA LYS A 17 3.49 13.69 -14.61
C LYS A 17 4.18 12.34 -14.75
N GLN A 18 5.40 12.21 -14.21
CA GLN A 18 6.12 10.94 -14.21
C GLN A 18 5.25 9.88 -13.53
N THR A 19 5.07 8.74 -14.22
CA THR A 19 4.36 7.61 -13.61
C THR A 19 5.22 7.06 -12.46
N PRO A 20 4.67 6.90 -11.25
CA PRO A 20 5.45 6.35 -10.15
C PRO A 20 5.88 4.91 -10.49
N PRO A 21 7.08 4.48 -10.07
CA PRO A 21 7.51 3.10 -10.29
C PRO A 21 6.62 2.13 -9.51
N MET A 22 6.47 0.89 -9.99
CA MET A 22 5.59 -0.13 -9.40
C MET A 22 5.77 -0.30 -7.88
N PHE A 23 7.01 -0.19 -7.37
CA PHE A 23 7.33 -0.30 -5.95
C PHE A 23 7.32 1.05 -5.19
N SER A 24 6.61 2.06 -5.67
CA SER A 24 6.55 3.38 -5.00
C SER A 24 5.94 3.34 -3.60
N PHE A 25 5.22 2.27 -3.23
CA PHE A 25 4.72 2.07 -1.87
C PHE A 25 5.83 1.76 -0.85
N LEU A 26 7.02 1.31 -1.26
CA LEU A 26 8.17 1.11 -0.36
C LEU A 26 8.93 2.42 -0.06
N LYS A 27 8.81 3.44 -0.92
CA LYS A 27 9.53 4.72 -0.82
C LYS A 27 9.24 5.61 0.40
N PRO A 28 8.09 5.56 1.12
CA PRO A 28 7.87 6.35 2.33
C PRO A 28 8.82 6.04 3.49
N LEU A 29 9.59 4.95 3.38
CA LEU A 29 10.54 4.48 4.38
C LEU A 29 11.87 4.07 3.71
N SER A 30 13.02 4.45 4.28
CA SER A 30 14.32 4.04 3.75
C SER A 30 14.51 2.52 3.87
N LEU A 31 15.22 1.92 2.91
CA LEU A 31 15.59 0.49 2.91
C LEU A 31 16.34 0.09 4.19
N GLU A 32 17.12 1.01 4.77
CA GLU A 32 17.81 0.80 6.05
C GLU A 32 16.83 0.46 7.17
N VAL A 33 15.72 1.21 7.28
CA VAL A 33 14.71 0.98 8.32
C VAL A 33 13.94 -0.33 8.06
N TRP A 34 13.77 -0.73 6.80
CA TRP A 34 13.25 -2.07 6.48
C TRP A 34 14.17 -3.19 6.99
N PHE A 35 15.50 -3.06 6.86
CA PHE A 35 16.44 -4.02 7.43
C PHE A 35 16.45 -4.02 8.97
N TYR A 36 16.38 -2.85 9.61
CA TYR A 36 16.24 -2.75 11.06
C TYR A 36 14.91 -3.37 11.55
N MET A 37 13.81 -3.16 10.82
CA MET A 37 12.50 -3.76 11.11
C MET A 37 12.54 -5.28 11.03
N GLY A 38 13.15 -5.85 9.97
CA GLY A 38 13.33 -7.30 9.83
C GLY A 38 14.20 -7.90 10.95
N THR A 39 15.26 -7.19 11.34
CA THR A 39 16.13 -7.60 12.45
C THR A 39 15.40 -7.57 13.80
N ALA A 40 14.63 -6.50 14.07
CA ALA A 40 13.82 -6.36 15.27
C ALA A 40 12.72 -7.43 15.36
N TYR A 41 12.05 -7.72 14.23
CA TYR A 41 11.09 -8.81 14.10
C TYR A 41 11.71 -10.15 14.52
N LEU A 42 12.83 -10.57 13.91
CA LEU A 42 13.50 -11.82 14.26
C LEU A 42 13.93 -11.86 15.74
N GLY A 43 14.45 -10.75 16.26
CA GLY A 43 14.82 -10.61 17.66
C GLY A 43 13.63 -10.83 18.59
N VAL A 44 12.51 -10.13 18.39
CA VAL A 44 11.32 -10.24 19.26
C VAL A 44 10.69 -11.63 19.16
N SER A 45 10.65 -12.27 17.99
CA SER A 45 10.17 -13.65 17.85
C SER A 45 11.03 -14.63 18.67
N LEU A 46 12.37 -14.46 18.64
CA LEU A 46 13.30 -15.26 19.44
C LEU A 46 13.12 -15.00 20.95
N PHE A 47 13.01 -13.74 21.37
CA PHE A 47 12.79 -13.37 22.77
C PHE A 47 11.47 -13.95 23.31
N LEU A 48 10.37 -13.89 22.54
CA LEU A 48 9.11 -14.52 22.91
C LEU A 48 9.23 -16.05 23.01
N PHE A 49 9.91 -16.70 22.06
CA PHE A 49 10.14 -18.15 22.11
C PHE A 49 10.95 -18.57 23.35
N ILE A 50 12.05 -17.87 23.65
CA ILE A 50 12.90 -18.14 24.83
C ILE A 50 12.10 -17.93 26.12
N LEU A 51 11.40 -16.79 26.25
CA LEU A 51 10.61 -16.49 27.45
C LEU A 51 9.47 -17.48 27.65
N ALA A 52 8.75 -17.86 26.59
CA ALA A 52 7.65 -18.81 26.68
C ALA A 52 8.13 -20.21 27.09
N ARG A 53 9.34 -20.62 26.68
CA ARG A 53 9.96 -21.87 27.15
C ARG A 53 10.41 -21.81 28.61
N LEU A 54 10.96 -20.69 29.05
CA LEU A 54 11.43 -20.48 30.43
C LEU A 54 10.29 -20.26 31.44
N SER A 55 9.14 -19.70 31.03
CA SER A 55 8.02 -19.43 31.93
C SER A 55 7.14 -20.68 32.14
N PRO A 56 7.01 -21.23 33.36
CA PRO A 56 6.16 -22.39 33.62
C PRO A 56 4.68 -22.15 33.29
N TYR A 57 4.22 -20.89 33.41
CA TYR A 57 2.82 -20.49 33.21
C TYR A 57 2.31 -20.54 31.75
N GLU A 58 3.18 -20.76 30.76
CA GLU A 58 2.79 -20.98 29.35
C GLU A 58 2.60 -22.47 29.01
N TRP A 59 2.94 -23.37 29.93
CA TRP A 59 2.75 -24.81 29.75
C TRP A 59 1.37 -25.20 30.27
N VAL A 60 0.55 -25.82 29.42
CA VAL A 60 -0.87 -26.11 29.69
C VAL A 60 -1.17 -27.57 29.33
N ASN A 61 -1.90 -28.27 30.19
CA ASN A 61 -2.41 -29.61 29.88
C ASN A 61 -3.53 -29.47 28.80
N PRO A 62 -3.41 -30.14 27.63
CA PRO A 62 -4.41 -30.09 26.55
C PRO A 62 -5.81 -30.58 26.95
N HIS A 63 -5.90 -31.45 27.97
CA HIS A 63 -7.14 -32.05 28.46
C HIS A 63 -7.30 -31.77 29.96
N PRO A 64 -7.79 -30.57 30.35
CA PRO A 64 -7.96 -30.17 31.76
C PRO A 64 -8.92 -31.04 32.58
N CYS A 65 -9.69 -31.92 31.91
CA CYS A 65 -10.65 -32.84 32.53
C CYS A 65 -10.04 -34.22 32.86
N GLU A 66 -8.84 -34.52 32.38
CA GLU A 66 -8.13 -35.78 32.66
C GLU A 66 -6.99 -35.52 33.64
N ALA A 67 -7.16 -35.99 34.87
CA ALA A 67 -6.28 -35.67 36.00
C ALA A 67 -4.88 -36.32 35.92
N ASP A 68 -4.73 -37.43 35.20
CA ASP A 68 -3.50 -38.23 35.07
C ASP A 68 -2.72 -37.97 33.76
N ASN A 69 -2.98 -36.86 33.05
CA ASN A 69 -2.16 -36.47 31.90
C ASN A 69 -0.92 -35.67 32.33
N ASP A 70 0.23 -36.32 32.35
CA ASP A 70 1.56 -35.70 32.54
C ASP A 70 2.01 -34.84 31.34
N VAL A 71 1.24 -34.79 30.25
CA VAL A 71 1.59 -34.08 29.03
C VAL A 71 1.18 -32.61 29.12
N VAL A 72 2.17 -31.72 29.11
CA VAL A 72 1.97 -30.27 29.00
C VAL A 72 2.45 -29.74 27.65
N GLU A 73 1.61 -28.98 26.97
CA GLU A 73 1.93 -28.35 25.70
C GLU A 73 2.21 -26.85 25.86
N ASN A 74 3.00 -26.30 24.95
CA ASN A 74 3.32 -24.88 24.88
C ASN A 74 3.04 -24.39 23.46
N GLN A 75 2.12 -23.43 23.34
CA GLN A 75 1.65 -22.96 22.04
C GLN A 75 2.67 -22.06 21.32
N PHE A 76 3.67 -21.50 22.01
CA PHE A 76 4.77 -20.75 21.40
C PHE A 76 5.90 -21.66 20.93
N THR A 77 5.67 -22.36 19.82
CA THR A 77 6.75 -22.90 18.99
C THR A 77 7.44 -21.77 18.22
N LEU A 78 8.66 -21.99 17.69
CA LEU A 78 9.40 -20.98 16.94
C LEU A 78 8.58 -20.41 15.75
N LEU A 79 7.88 -21.29 15.02
CA LEU A 79 7.00 -20.91 13.90
C LEU A 79 5.78 -20.14 14.39
N ASN A 80 5.18 -20.53 15.52
CA ASN A 80 4.04 -19.83 16.11
C ASN A 80 4.44 -18.45 16.67
N SER A 81 5.67 -18.30 17.19
CA SER A 81 6.25 -17.00 17.57
C SER A 81 6.45 -16.08 16.35
N PHE A 82 6.93 -16.62 15.21
CA PHE A 82 7.00 -15.89 13.95
C PHE A 82 5.61 -15.49 13.42
N TRP A 83 4.61 -16.36 13.57
CA TRP A 83 3.21 -16.10 13.18
C TRP A 83 2.56 -14.99 14.03
N PHE A 84 2.77 -15.03 15.35
CA PHE A 84 2.33 -13.99 16.28
C PHE A 84 2.94 -12.60 15.95
N THR A 85 4.25 -12.58 15.69
CA THR A 85 4.98 -11.33 15.41
C THR A 85 4.70 -10.75 14.03
N ILE A 86 4.39 -11.57 13.02
CA ILE A 86 3.98 -11.06 11.69
C ILE A 86 2.52 -10.59 11.69
N GLY A 87 1.61 -11.30 12.36
CA GLY A 87 0.21 -10.89 12.49
C GLY A 87 0.07 -9.50 13.12
N SER A 88 0.83 -9.25 14.19
CA SER A 88 0.87 -7.95 14.88
C SER A 88 1.51 -6.79 14.07
N ILE A 89 2.40 -7.07 13.11
CA ILE A 89 2.82 -6.07 12.10
C ILE A 89 1.68 -5.78 11.12
N MET A 90 0.90 -6.80 10.75
CA MET A 90 -0.22 -6.67 9.82
C MET A 90 -1.52 -6.14 10.45
N GLN A 91 -1.50 -5.77 11.74
CA GLN A 91 -2.68 -5.43 12.56
C GLN A 91 -3.75 -6.54 12.61
N GLN A 92 -3.34 -7.79 12.41
CA GLN A 92 -4.20 -8.97 12.51
C GLN A 92 -3.97 -9.66 13.85
N GLY A 93 -5.04 -9.99 14.54
CA GLY A 93 -4.98 -10.81 15.75
C GLY A 93 -4.57 -12.25 15.41
N SER A 94 -3.87 -12.89 16.34
CA SER A 94 -3.52 -14.31 16.28
C SER A 94 -4.28 -15.10 17.33
N ASP A 95 -4.69 -16.33 17.01
CA ASP A 95 -5.35 -17.24 17.95
C ASP A 95 -4.42 -17.74 19.09
N ILE A 96 -3.13 -17.46 18.97
CA ILE A 96 -2.11 -17.70 19.99
C ILE A 96 -1.97 -16.43 20.83
N LEU A 97 -2.20 -16.52 22.15
CA LEU A 97 -2.12 -15.40 23.09
C LEU A 97 -1.13 -15.69 24.23
N PRO A 98 -0.25 -14.73 24.60
CA PRO A 98 0.65 -14.89 25.75
C PRO A 98 -0.13 -14.95 27.07
N ARG A 99 0.12 -15.98 27.87
CA ARG A 99 -0.55 -16.21 29.17
C ARG A 99 0.26 -15.66 30.34
N ALA A 100 1.59 -15.79 30.31
CA ALA A 100 2.47 -15.32 31.37
C ALA A 100 2.61 -13.78 31.37
N ILE A 101 2.93 -13.22 32.53
CA ILE A 101 3.10 -11.76 32.67
C ILE A 101 4.34 -11.28 31.89
N SER A 102 5.42 -12.07 31.90
CA SER A 102 6.66 -11.78 31.17
C SER A 102 6.46 -11.70 29.65
N THR A 103 5.79 -12.69 29.06
CA THR A 103 5.48 -12.74 27.62
C THR A 103 4.49 -11.64 27.23
N ARG A 104 3.51 -11.31 28.08
CA ARG A 104 2.56 -10.19 27.88
C ARG A 104 3.24 -8.83 27.85
N ILE A 105 4.23 -8.58 28.72
CA ILE A 105 5.00 -7.32 28.71
C ILE A 105 5.76 -7.18 27.39
N VAL A 106 6.45 -8.25 26.94
CA VAL A 106 7.17 -8.22 25.65
C VAL A 106 6.20 -8.03 24.48
N ALA A 107 5.09 -8.77 24.44
CA ALA A 107 4.06 -8.61 23.41
C ALA A 107 3.47 -7.18 23.38
N SER A 108 3.24 -6.58 24.55
CA SER A 108 2.72 -5.22 24.67
C SER A 108 3.74 -4.16 24.21
N SER A 109 5.03 -4.36 24.51
CA SER A 109 6.11 -3.50 24.00
C SER A 109 6.24 -3.60 22.48
N TRP A 110 6.03 -4.79 21.91
CA TRP A 110 6.02 -5.03 20.48
C TRP A 110 4.82 -4.38 19.79
N TRP A 111 3.61 -4.53 20.34
CA TRP A 111 2.41 -3.87 19.81
C TRP A 111 2.52 -2.34 19.84
N PHE A 112 3.13 -1.76 20.88
CA PHE A 112 3.40 -0.33 20.92
C PHE A 112 4.38 0.10 19.82
N PHE A 113 5.44 -0.69 19.59
CA PHE A 113 6.38 -0.45 18.50
C PHE A 113 5.71 -0.56 17.12
N THR A 114 4.92 -1.61 16.85
CA THR A 114 4.24 -1.78 15.55
C THR A 114 3.22 -0.66 15.30
N LEU A 115 2.48 -0.21 16.31
CA LEU A 115 1.58 0.94 16.21
C LEU A 115 2.31 2.22 15.78
N ILE A 116 3.45 2.54 16.41
CA ILE A 116 4.27 3.70 16.03
C ILE A 116 4.77 3.57 14.57
N MET A 117 5.33 2.41 14.22
CA MET A 117 5.89 2.17 12.89
C MET A 117 4.84 2.30 11.78
N ILE A 118 3.66 1.72 11.96
CA ILE A 118 2.59 1.78 10.96
C ILE A 118 2.01 3.20 10.88
N SER A 119 1.85 3.90 12.01
CA SER A 119 1.40 5.30 12.04
C SER A 119 2.38 6.23 11.33
N SER A 120 3.69 6.02 11.48
CA SER A 120 4.72 6.76 10.74
C SER A 120 4.69 6.43 9.25
N TYR A 121 4.55 5.16 8.87
CA TYR A 121 4.45 4.75 7.48
C TYR A 121 3.22 5.35 6.78
N THR A 122 2.03 5.33 7.41
CA THR A 122 0.82 5.93 6.82
C THR A 122 0.91 7.45 6.71
N ALA A 123 1.48 8.12 7.72
CA ALA A 123 1.75 9.57 7.66
C ALA A 123 2.73 9.94 6.53
N ASN A 124 3.86 9.22 6.41
CA ASN A 124 4.85 9.45 5.36
C ASN A 124 4.30 9.13 3.96
N LEU A 125 3.48 8.09 3.82
CA LEU A 125 2.80 7.75 2.56
C LEU A 125 1.80 8.85 2.16
N ALA A 126 1.01 9.36 3.10
CA ALA A 126 0.10 10.48 2.85
C ALA A 126 0.85 11.74 2.43
N ALA A 127 1.94 12.09 3.13
CA ALA A 127 2.80 13.22 2.79
C ALA A 127 3.47 13.07 1.41
N PHE A 128 3.89 11.86 1.04
CA PHE A 128 4.45 11.57 -0.27
C PHE A 128 3.41 11.76 -1.40
N LEU A 129 2.18 11.30 -1.18
CA LEU A 129 1.08 11.44 -2.14
C LEU A 129 0.61 12.90 -2.31
N THR A 130 0.73 13.75 -1.29
CA THR A 130 0.43 15.19 -1.40
C THR A 130 1.61 15.97 -1.99
N ALA A 131 2.86 15.64 -1.65
CA ALA A 131 4.04 16.29 -2.22
C ALA A 131 4.11 16.15 -3.76
N GLN A 132 3.78 14.97 -4.29
CA GLN A 132 3.68 14.74 -5.75
C GLN A 132 2.60 15.59 -6.45
N ARG A 133 1.67 16.20 -5.70
CA ARG A 133 0.60 17.06 -6.23
C ARG A 133 0.95 18.55 -6.22
N MET A 134 2.01 18.97 -5.52
CA MET A 134 2.37 20.39 -5.34
C MET A 134 3.56 20.87 -6.19
N SER A 135 4.20 20.00 -6.99
CA SER A 135 5.35 20.41 -7.80
C SER A 135 4.95 21.15 -9.09
N SER A 136 4.67 22.45 -8.99
CA SER A 136 4.92 23.35 -10.13
C SER A 136 6.39 23.75 -10.12
N PRO A 137 7.17 23.48 -11.20
CA PRO A 137 8.59 23.86 -11.22
C PRO A 137 8.82 25.37 -11.33
N ILE A 138 7.80 26.14 -11.73
CA ILE A 138 7.83 27.59 -11.85
C ILE A 138 6.49 28.12 -11.34
N GLU A 139 6.52 29.01 -10.34
CA GLU A 139 5.34 29.80 -9.93
C GLU A 139 5.54 31.29 -10.26
N SER A 140 6.78 31.78 -10.25
CA SER A 140 7.11 33.19 -10.50
C SER A 140 8.22 33.39 -11.54
N ALA A 141 8.21 34.55 -12.19
CA ALA A 141 9.34 35.05 -12.98
C ALA A 141 10.63 35.19 -12.14
N ALA A 142 10.51 35.36 -10.83
CA ALA A 142 11.65 35.39 -9.91
C ALA A 142 12.34 34.03 -9.81
N ASP A 143 11.62 32.92 -9.98
CA ASP A 143 12.21 31.58 -9.90
C ASP A 143 12.96 31.24 -11.19
N LEU A 144 12.44 31.67 -12.35
CA LEU A 144 13.15 31.63 -13.63
C LEU A 144 14.50 32.37 -13.58
N ALA A 145 14.59 33.49 -12.86
CA ALA A 145 15.81 34.27 -12.72
C ALA A 145 16.84 33.66 -11.75
N LYS A 146 16.42 32.81 -10.80
CA LYS A 146 17.33 32.09 -9.87
C LYS A 146 18.00 30.88 -10.52
N GLN A 147 17.34 30.26 -11.49
CA GLN A 147 17.80 29.04 -12.16
C GLN A 147 18.35 29.33 -13.56
N THR A 148 19.32 28.54 -14.01
CA THR A 148 19.96 28.70 -15.33
C THR A 148 19.62 27.59 -16.32
N SER A 149 18.86 26.57 -15.91
CA SER A 149 18.55 25.38 -16.69
C SER A 149 17.43 25.56 -17.72
N ILE A 150 16.39 26.32 -17.39
CA ILE A 150 15.25 26.60 -18.27
C ILE A 150 15.49 27.96 -18.93
N LEU A 151 15.70 27.94 -20.24
CA LEU A 151 15.80 29.14 -21.07
C LEU A 151 14.43 29.83 -21.17
N TYR A 152 14.42 31.14 -21.04
CA TYR A 152 13.24 31.99 -21.17
C TYR A 152 13.51 33.16 -22.13
N GLY A 153 12.46 33.73 -22.71
CA GLY A 153 12.56 34.82 -23.66
C GLY A 153 11.22 35.46 -23.96
N SER A 154 11.25 36.54 -24.75
CA SER A 154 10.07 37.27 -25.21
C SER A 154 10.14 37.49 -26.73
N VAL A 155 9.01 37.79 -27.36
CA VAL A 155 8.95 38.05 -28.80
C VAL A 155 9.83 39.25 -29.18
N MET A 156 10.73 39.04 -30.14
CA MET A 156 11.63 40.07 -30.67
C MET A 156 10.84 41.27 -31.21
N GLY A 157 11.25 42.48 -30.82
CA GLY A 157 10.55 43.73 -31.16
C GLY A 157 9.23 43.96 -30.39
N GLY A 158 8.81 43.04 -29.54
CA GLY A 158 7.56 43.14 -28.78
C GLY A 158 7.61 44.17 -27.64
N SER A 159 6.43 44.68 -27.26
CA SER A 159 6.27 45.60 -26.12
C SER A 159 6.78 45.02 -24.81
N THR A 160 6.67 43.71 -24.59
CA THR A 160 7.21 42.99 -23.43
C THR A 160 8.74 43.02 -23.37
N MET A 161 9.41 42.89 -24.53
CA MET A 161 10.87 42.95 -24.62
C MET A 161 11.37 44.36 -24.32
N ASN A 162 10.73 45.38 -24.91
CA ASN A 162 11.05 46.78 -24.62
C ASN A 162 10.72 47.14 -23.16
N PHE A 163 9.61 46.64 -22.61
CA PHE A 163 9.28 46.79 -21.19
C PHE A 163 10.42 46.28 -20.30
N PHE A 164 10.95 45.07 -20.53
CA PHE A 164 12.08 44.58 -19.73
C PHE A 164 13.39 45.33 -20.00
N LYS A 165 13.64 45.76 -21.24
CA LYS A 165 14.80 46.58 -21.61
C LYS A 165 14.82 47.96 -20.93
N ASP A 166 13.63 48.55 -20.76
CA ASP A 166 13.43 49.87 -20.16
C ASP A 166 13.01 49.75 -18.66
N SER A 167 12.86 48.52 -18.12
CA SER A 167 12.28 48.30 -16.79
C SER A 167 13.20 48.74 -15.65
N ASN A 168 12.69 49.65 -14.82
CA ASN A 168 13.46 50.23 -13.74
C ASN A 168 13.59 49.34 -12.49
N TYR A 169 14.41 48.30 -12.58
CA TYR A 169 15.54 48.23 -11.65
C TYR A 169 16.69 49.15 -12.14
N LEU A 170 16.82 49.38 -13.46
CA LEU A 170 17.36 50.59 -14.13
C LEU A 170 16.59 50.78 -15.46
N ARG A 171 15.93 51.91 -15.82
CA ARG A 171 15.96 53.30 -15.33
C ARG A 171 14.56 53.96 -15.49
N SER A 172 14.13 54.85 -14.57
CA SER A 172 12.78 55.46 -14.62
C SER A 172 12.57 56.41 -15.81
N TYR A 173 11.34 56.45 -16.33
CA TYR A 173 10.81 57.31 -17.39
C TYR A 173 11.41 57.10 -18.80
N THR A 174 10.56 56.72 -19.76
CA THR A 174 10.09 57.60 -20.86
C THR A 174 9.06 56.88 -21.74
N SER A 175 7.77 57.01 -21.42
CA SER A 175 6.71 56.71 -22.40
C SER A 175 6.64 57.85 -23.41
N ALA A 176 7.07 57.61 -24.66
CA ALA A 176 6.92 58.59 -25.73
C ALA A 176 5.43 58.90 -25.95
N PRO A 177 4.95 60.14 -25.74
CA PRO A 177 3.56 60.46 -25.99
C PRO A 177 3.28 60.44 -27.49
N THR A 178 2.16 59.83 -27.87
CA THR A 178 1.55 60.01 -29.20
C THR A 178 1.44 61.50 -29.55
N PRO A 179 1.43 61.88 -30.85
CA PRO A 179 1.08 63.24 -31.26
C PRO A 179 -0.23 63.72 -30.57
N PRO A 180 -0.20 64.83 -29.80
CA PRO A 180 -1.41 65.42 -29.28
C PRO A 180 -2.22 66.05 -30.43
N GLY A 181 -3.56 66.00 -30.35
CA GLY A 181 -4.42 66.78 -31.26
C GLY A 181 -5.22 66.03 -32.35
N SER A 182 -5.36 64.70 -32.32
CA SER A 182 -6.29 64.02 -33.25
C SER A 182 -7.76 64.25 -32.85
N PRO A 183 -8.64 64.80 -33.73
CA PRO A 183 -10.03 65.14 -33.38
C PRO A 183 -10.90 63.93 -33.00
N TYR A 184 -10.52 62.73 -33.45
CA TYR A 184 -11.25 61.49 -33.18
C TYR A 184 -11.09 60.95 -31.75
N ARG A 185 -10.18 61.49 -30.94
CA ARG A 185 -9.89 60.95 -29.60
C ARG A 185 -11.07 61.00 -28.63
N GLY A 186 -11.84 62.09 -28.65
CA GLY A 186 -13.05 62.23 -27.84
C GLY A 186 -14.10 61.19 -28.23
N LEU A 187 -14.43 61.16 -29.53
CA LEU A 187 -15.41 60.22 -30.10
C LEU A 187 -15.06 58.76 -29.84
N LEU A 188 -13.79 58.37 -30.03
CA LEU A 188 -13.31 57.02 -29.75
C LEU A 188 -13.40 56.67 -28.26
N SER A 189 -13.02 57.58 -27.36
CA SER A 189 -13.11 57.29 -25.92
C SER A 189 -14.56 57.19 -25.44
N SER A 190 -15.47 58.00 -25.95
CA SER A 190 -16.91 57.90 -25.63
C SER A 190 -17.54 56.63 -26.19
N GLY A 191 -17.21 56.24 -27.43
CA GLY A 191 -17.71 54.99 -28.03
C GLY A 191 -17.23 53.73 -27.30
N ILE A 192 -16.01 53.74 -26.76
CA ILE A 192 -15.50 52.63 -25.92
C ILE A 192 -16.27 52.53 -24.60
N LEU A 193 -16.63 53.67 -23.98
CA LEU A 193 -17.41 53.68 -22.74
C LEU A 193 -18.83 53.13 -22.96
N ASP A 194 -19.50 53.53 -24.02
CA ASP A 194 -20.82 53.01 -24.41
C ASP A 194 -20.80 51.48 -24.67
N LEU A 195 -19.72 50.97 -25.30
CA LEU A 195 -19.50 49.54 -25.50
C LEU A 195 -19.15 48.76 -24.21
N GLN A 196 -18.57 49.43 -23.20
CA GLN A 196 -18.34 48.86 -21.87
C GLN A 196 -19.65 48.81 -21.06
N GLU A 197 -20.43 49.89 -21.06
CA GLU A 197 -21.72 50.00 -20.37
C GLU A 197 -22.76 49.01 -20.92
N LYS A 198 -22.84 48.86 -22.25
CA LYS A 198 -23.70 47.88 -22.93
C LYS A 198 -23.20 46.44 -22.87
N GLN A 199 -22.10 46.18 -22.14
CA GLN A 199 -21.49 44.86 -21.92
C GLN A 199 -21.06 44.09 -23.19
N GLN A 200 -21.17 44.69 -24.39
CA GLN A 200 -20.90 44.03 -25.67
C GLN A 200 -19.45 43.54 -25.80
N LEU A 201 -18.51 44.23 -25.15
CA LEU A 201 -17.11 43.80 -25.07
C LEU A 201 -16.95 42.42 -24.39
N GLN A 202 -17.79 42.07 -23.40
CA GLN A 202 -17.76 40.74 -22.79
C GLN A 202 -18.40 39.68 -23.68
N ILE A 203 -19.48 40.02 -24.40
CA ILE A 203 -20.12 39.11 -25.37
C ILE A 203 -19.14 38.77 -26.50
N LEU A 204 -18.42 39.77 -27.01
CA LEU A 204 -17.36 39.58 -28.00
C LEU A 204 -16.20 38.79 -27.42
N LYS A 205 -15.74 39.10 -26.20
CA LYS A 205 -14.69 38.33 -25.53
C LYS A 205 -15.07 36.86 -25.41
N ASP A 206 -16.26 36.55 -24.92
CA ASP A 206 -16.71 35.16 -24.76
C ASP A 206 -16.85 34.45 -26.11
N LYS A 207 -17.38 35.13 -27.14
CA LYS A 207 -17.47 34.59 -28.50
C LYS A 207 -16.10 34.23 -29.11
N TRP A 208 -15.05 34.99 -28.82
CA TRP A 208 -13.71 34.81 -29.41
C TRP A 208 -12.71 34.05 -28.52
N TRP A 209 -12.91 34.01 -27.19
CA TRP A 209 -12.00 33.35 -26.23
C TRP A 209 -12.61 32.15 -25.47
N LYS A 210 -13.92 31.90 -25.55
CA LYS A 210 -14.56 30.68 -25.00
C LYS A 210 -15.12 29.80 -26.14
N PRO A 211 -14.28 29.10 -26.92
CA PRO A 211 -14.75 28.13 -27.89
C PRO A 211 -15.48 26.95 -27.22
N ALA A 212 -16.31 26.25 -27.99
CA ALA A 212 -17.08 25.10 -27.50
C ALA A 212 -16.18 23.88 -27.18
N ASP A 213 -15.16 23.63 -27.99
CA ASP A 213 -14.13 22.62 -27.71
C ASP A 213 -13.15 23.15 -26.68
N ARG A 214 -13.28 22.67 -25.44
CA ARG A 214 -12.30 22.91 -24.38
C ARG A 214 -11.24 21.82 -24.40
N CYS A 215 -9.97 22.21 -24.33
CA CYS A 215 -8.96 21.32 -23.77
C CYS A 215 -9.35 21.01 -22.31
N PRO A 216 -9.21 19.76 -21.82
CA PRO A 216 -9.51 19.44 -20.43
C PRO A 216 -8.63 20.23 -19.45
N ASP A 217 -9.25 21.09 -18.65
CA ASP A 217 -8.61 21.82 -17.55
C ASP A 217 -8.31 20.88 -16.37
N ASP A 218 -7.27 20.05 -16.53
CA ASP A 218 -6.65 19.23 -15.49
C ASP A 218 -6.18 20.01 -14.24
N SER A 219 -6.21 21.35 -14.29
CA SER A 219 -5.92 22.28 -13.19
C SER A 219 -7.13 22.53 -12.29
N GLY A 220 -8.34 22.15 -12.72
CA GLY A 220 -9.46 21.97 -11.80
C GLY A 220 -9.28 20.68 -11.01
N SER A 221 -9.50 20.73 -9.71
CA SER A 221 -9.44 19.58 -8.82
C SER A 221 -10.51 18.53 -9.16
N SER A 222 -10.21 17.66 -10.11
CA SER A 222 -10.57 16.26 -9.89
C SER A 222 -9.89 15.85 -8.59
N SER A 223 -10.68 15.49 -7.58
CA SER A 223 -10.17 14.77 -6.41
C SER A 223 -9.57 13.48 -6.94
N ALA A 224 -8.26 13.55 -7.25
CA ALA A 224 -7.60 12.52 -8.04
C ALA A 224 -7.63 11.22 -7.25
N GLU A 225 -8.59 10.39 -7.63
CA GLU A 225 -8.79 9.04 -7.14
C GLU A 225 -7.46 8.29 -7.22
N MET A 226 -7.21 7.38 -6.29
CA MET A 226 -5.94 6.64 -6.24
C MET A 226 -5.90 5.64 -7.40
N GLY A 227 -5.61 6.16 -8.60
CA GLY A 227 -5.68 5.41 -9.84
C GLY A 227 -4.75 4.20 -9.81
N ILE A 228 -5.12 3.17 -10.57
CA ILE A 228 -4.44 1.87 -10.61
C ILE A 228 -2.93 1.96 -10.84
N ARG A 229 -2.43 3.04 -11.47
CA ARG A 229 -0.99 3.34 -11.63
C ARG A 229 -0.23 3.52 -10.31
N ASN A 230 -0.87 4.04 -9.25
CA ASN A 230 -0.23 4.21 -7.95
C ASN A 230 -0.35 2.97 -7.05
N VAL A 231 -1.38 2.13 -7.28
CA VAL A 231 -1.70 0.96 -6.43
C VAL A 231 -1.30 -0.37 -7.10
N GLY A 232 -0.95 -0.37 -8.39
CA GLY A 232 -0.69 -1.57 -9.20
C GLY A 232 0.39 -2.50 -8.66
N GLY A 233 1.40 -1.97 -7.96
CA GLY A 233 2.39 -2.79 -7.26
C GLY A 233 1.82 -3.65 -6.13
N VAL A 234 0.78 -3.18 -5.44
CA VAL A 234 0.10 -3.93 -4.37
C VAL A 234 -0.66 -5.13 -4.94
N PHE A 235 -1.36 -4.93 -6.06
CA PHE A 235 -2.04 -6.00 -6.79
C PHE A 235 -1.05 -7.05 -7.34
N LEU A 236 0.13 -6.62 -7.80
CA LEU A 236 1.20 -7.53 -8.23
C LEU A 236 1.69 -8.42 -7.08
N VAL A 237 1.94 -7.83 -5.90
CA VAL A 237 2.33 -8.58 -4.69
C VAL A 237 1.25 -9.58 -4.27
N LEU A 238 -0.03 -9.18 -4.31
CA LEU A 238 -1.16 -10.08 -4.02
C LEU A 238 -1.21 -11.27 -5.00
N GLY A 239 -1.04 -11.01 -6.30
CA GLY A 239 -1.01 -12.06 -7.33
C GLY A 239 0.12 -13.05 -7.13
N ILE A 240 1.34 -12.56 -6.86
CA ILE A 240 2.51 -13.42 -6.58
C ILE A 240 2.29 -14.23 -5.30
N GLY A 241 1.79 -13.61 -4.23
CA GLY A 241 1.50 -14.29 -2.96
C GLY A 241 0.46 -15.41 -3.10
N SER A 242 -0.61 -15.16 -3.86
CA SER A 242 -1.64 -16.17 -4.14
C SER A 242 -1.10 -17.35 -4.95
N LEU A 243 -0.29 -17.09 -5.98
CA LEU A 243 0.37 -18.14 -6.78
C LEU A 243 1.35 -18.97 -5.94
N LEU A 244 2.15 -18.34 -5.08
CA LEU A 244 3.05 -19.04 -4.16
C LEU A 244 2.27 -19.91 -3.16
N GLY A 245 1.13 -19.44 -2.64
CA GLY A 245 0.26 -20.24 -1.78
C GLY A 245 -0.27 -21.50 -2.49
N ILE A 246 -0.73 -21.37 -3.74
CA ILE A 246 -1.16 -22.53 -4.55
C ILE A 246 -0.01 -23.52 -4.76
N VAL A 247 1.20 -23.03 -5.07
CA VAL A 247 2.38 -23.87 -5.24
C VAL A 247 2.76 -24.59 -3.94
N ILE A 248 2.71 -23.92 -2.79
CA ILE A 248 2.99 -24.53 -1.48
C ILE A 248 1.97 -25.65 -1.18
N VAL A 249 0.68 -25.41 -1.38
CA VAL A 249 -0.37 -26.44 -1.16
C VAL A 249 -0.15 -27.65 -2.06
N VAL A 250 0.22 -27.46 -3.33
CA VAL A 250 0.56 -28.55 -4.26
C VAL A 250 1.79 -29.31 -3.79
N LEU A 251 2.84 -28.62 -3.33
CA LEU A 251 4.06 -29.24 -2.82
C LEU A 251 3.81 -30.02 -1.52
N GLU A 252 3.04 -29.47 -0.57
CA GLU A 252 2.63 -30.17 0.64
C GLU A 252 1.80 -31.42 0.34
N PHE A 253 0.86 -31.33 -0.61
CA PHE A 253 0.07 -32.48 -1.06
C PHE A 253 0.96 -33.55 -1.68
N ILE A 254 1.90 -33.20 -2.57
CA ILE A 254 2.84 -34.14 -3.18
C ILE A 254 3.75 -34.77 -2.10
N TRP A 255 4.28 -33.97 -1.18
CA TRP A 255 5.19 -34.46 -0.13
C TRP A 255 4.47 -35.39 0.85
N LYS A 256 3.23 -35.05 1.24
CA LYS A 256 2.39 -35.89 2.10
C LYS A 256 1.90 -37.15 1.37
N ALA A 257 1.58 -37.07 0.08
CA ALA A 257 1.22 -38.23 -0.73
C ALA A 257 2.41 -39.20 -0.91
N ASN A 258 3.61 -38.68 -1.23
CA ASN A 258 4.84 -39.46 -1.32
C ASN A 258 5.21 -40.12 0.02
N LYS A 259 4.89 -39.48 1.16
CA LYS A 259 5.07 -40.06 2.50
C LYS A 259 4.02 -41.13 2.84
N MET A 260 2.87 -41.16 2.16
CA MET A 260 1.74 -42.04 2.46
C MET A 260 1.59 -43.23 1.49
N LEU A 261 2.15 -43.19 0.27
CA LEU A 261 1.87 -44.21 -0.76
C LEU A 261 3.07 -44.63 -1.61
N ASP A 262 3.49 -45.88 -1.40
CA ASP A 262 4.37 -46.67 -2.28
C ASP A 262 3.59 -47.35 -3.44
N ARG A 263 2.41 -46.82 -3.82
CA ARG A 263 1.60 -47.36 -4.93
C ARG A 263 0.95 -46.25 -5.76
N GLY A 264 1.24 -46.27 -7.06
CA GLY A 264 0.93 -45.17 -7.97
C GLY A 264 -0.49 -45.14 -8.53
N SER A 265 -1.14 -43.98 -8.45
CA SER A 265 -1.66 -43.25 -9.62
C SER A 265 -2.08 -41.83 -9.21
N ILE A 266 -1.07 -40.95 -9.08
CA ILE A 266 -1.17 -39.65 -8.40
C ILE A 266 -2.19 -38.70 -9.07
N ALA A 267 -2.22 -38.68 -10.40
CA ALA A 267 -3.06 -37.75 -11.17
C ALA A 267 -4.57 -38.03 -11.05
N ALA A 268 -4.97 -39.29 -10.93
CA ALA A 268 -6.39 -39.67 -10.83
C ALA A 268 -6.99 -39.25 -9.47
N MET A 269 -6.23 -39.43 -8.39
CA MET A 269 -6.65 -39.04 -7.04
C MET A 269 -6.68 -37.50 -6.89
N LEU A 270 -5.69 -36.80 -7.47
CA LEU A 270 -5.64 -35.34 -7.50
C LEU A 270 -6.81 -34.73 -8.27
N TRP A 271 -7.18 -35.30 -9.43
CA TRP A 271 -8.34 -34.83 -10.20
C TRP A 271 -9.67 -35.03 -9.44
N HIS A 272 -9.79 -36.11 -8.67
CA HIS A 272 -10.98 -36.37 -7.85
C HIS A 272 -11.10 -35.41 -6.66
N GLU A 273 -10.01 -35.18 -5.91
CA GLU A 273 -10.00 -34.22 -4.80
C GLU A 273 -10.22 -32.78 -5.28
N LEU A 274 -9.53 -32.35 -6.36
CA LEU A 274 -9.69 -31.01 -6.93
C LEU A 274 -11.14 -30.76 -7.42
N ARG A 275 -11.76 -31.76 -8.05
CA ARG A 275 -13.17 -31.72 -8.45
C ARG A 275 -14.12 -31.68 -7.25
N SER A 276 -13.78 -32.38 -6.16
CA SER A 276 -14.54 -32.34 -4.91
C SER A 276 -14.49 -30.95 -4.27
N THR A 277 -13.30 -30.34 -4.18
CA THR A 277 -13.10 -28.99 -3.65
C THR A 277 -13.80 -27.93 -4.49
N LEU A 278 -13.73 -28.03 -5.82
CA LEU A 278 -14.44 -27.15 -6.76
C LEU A 278 -15.98 -27.33 -6.74
N SER A 279 -16.49 -28.43 -6.17
CA SER A 279 -17.92 -28.73 -6.11
C SER A 279 -18.62 -28.19 -4.84
N CYS A 280 -17.91 -27.43 -3.98
CA CYS A 280 -18.46 -26.76 -2.79
C CYS A 280 -19.30 -27.65 -1.84
N ARG A 281 -19.05 -28.96 -1.80
CA ARG A 281 -19.90 -29.92 -1.06
C ARG A 281 -19.42 -30.15 0.38
N GLY A 282 -19.61 -29.13 1.22
CA GLY A 282 -19.48 -29.22 2.68
C GLY A 282 -18.04 -29.12 3.21
N SER A 283 -17.89 -28.52 4.39
CA SER A 283 -16.59 -28.29 5.05
C SER A 283 -16.11 -29.47 5.92
N THR A 284 -16.78 -30.63 5.84
CA THR A 284 -16.54 -31.78 6.72
C THR A 284 -15.90 -32.94 5.96
N ARG A 285 -14.64 -33.23 6.30
CA ARG A 285 -13.90 -34.42 5.82
C ARG A 285 -14.10 -35.57 6.81
N PRO A 286 -14.32 -36.83 6.37
CA PRO A 286 -14.21 -37.97 7.27
C PRO A 286 -12.77 -38.07 7.80
N ALA A 287 -12.61 -38.33 9.09
CA ALA A 287 -11.31 -38.61 9.67
C ALA A 287 -10.70 -39.86 8.99
N PRO A 288 -9.37 -39.90 8.77
CA PRO A 288 -8.70 -41.15 8.45
C PRO A 288 -9.05 -42.16 9.54
N LYS A 289 -9.54 -43.34 9.13
CA LYS A 289 -9.49 -44.49 10.03
C LYS A 289 -8.04 -44.94 10.02
N ASP A 290 -7.33 -44.72 11.11
CA ASP A 290 -6.16 -45.53 11.39
C ASP A 290 -6.65 -46.97 11.49
N ASP A 291 -6.07 -47.87 10.69
CA ASP A 291 -6.37 -49.30 10.76
C ASP A 291 -5.89 -49.80 12.12
N GLU A 292 -6.81 -49.84 13.09
CA GLU A 292 -6.61 -50.40 14.41
C GLU A 292 -5.98 -51.80 14.25
N PRO A 293 -4.75 -52.04 14.74
CA PRO A 293 -4.06 -53.30 14.50
C PRO A 293 -4.92 -54.41 15.09
N SER A 294 -5.36 -55.33 14.22
CA SER A 294 -6.35 -56.34 14.58
C SER A 294 -5.91 -57.11 15.82
N VAL A 295 -6.54 -56.84 16.96
CA VAL A 295 -6.29 -57.55 18.21
C VAL A 295 -6.69 -59.00 17.99
N GLU A 296 -5.69 -59.81 17.72
CA GLU A 296 -5.83 -61.26 17.60
C GLU A 296 -6.41 -61.76 18.91
N LYS A 297 -7.59 -62.38 18.83
CA LYS A 297 -8.35 -62.83 20.01
C LYS A 297 -7.53 -63.90 20.73
N MET A 298 -6.81 -63.50 21.79
CA MET A 298 -6.25 -64.47 22.73
C MET A 298 -7.40 -65.37 23.22
N PRO A 299 -7.28 -66.70 23.08
CA PRO A 299 -8.31 -67.60 23.56
C PRO A 299 -8.39 -67.48 25.09
N MET A 300 -9.59 -67.24 25.62
CA MET A 300 -9.77 -67.20 27.07
C MET A 300 -9.34 -68.54 27.68
N VAL A 301 -8.34 -68.49 28.56
CA VAL A 301 -7.93 -69.65 29.35
C VAL A 301 -9.11 -70.04 30.24
N ASN A 302 -9.61 -71.25 30.03
CA ASN A 302 -10.76 -71.77 30.76
C ASN A 302 -10.31 -72.17 32.18
N LEU A 303 -10.53 -71.29 33.17
CA LEU A 303 -10.08 -71.51 34.56
C LEU A 303 -10.64 -72.79 35.20
N SER A 304 -11.71 -73.37 34.64
CA SER A 304 -12.30 -74.65 35.05
C SER A 304 -11.41 -75.89 34.82
N LYS A 305 -10.22 -75.74 34.21
CA LYS A 305 -9.25 -76.82 34.00
C LYS A 305 -8.02 -76.80 34.92
N MET A 306 -7.97 -75.92 35.93
CA MET A 306 -6.83 -75.83 36.85
C MET A 306 -7.00 -76.55 38.21
N GLU A 307 -8.18 -77.09 38.53
CA GLU A 307 -8.43 -77.72 39.85
C GLU A 307 -7.81 -79.13 40.02
N ASP A 308 -7.35 -79.78 38.95
CA ASP A 308 -6.81 -81.16 39.01
C ASP A 308 -5.31 -81.26 39.40
N TYR A 309 -4.57 -80.15 39.52
CA TYR A 309 -3.18 -80.18 39.96
C TYR A 309 -3.04 -80.25 41.48
N LYS A 310 -3.23 -81.46 42.02
CA LYS A 310 -2.78 -81.83 43.37
C LYS A 310 -1.27 -81.56 43.50
N PHE A 311 -0.92 -80.74 44.50
CA PHE A 311 0.43 -80.72 45.04
C PHE A 311 0.79 -82.10 45.61
N SER A 312 2.03 -82.51 45.37
CA SER A 312 2.71 -83.66 46.00
C SER A 312 4.08 -83.22 46.53
#